data_AF-A0A9D9QK00-F1
#
_entry.id   AF-A0A9D9QK00-F1
#
_cell.length_a   1.000
_cell.length_b   1.000
_cell.length_c   1.000
_cell.angle_alpha   90.00
_cell.angle_beta   90.00
_cell.angle_gamma   90.00
#
_symmetry.space_group_name_H-M   'P 1'
#
loop_
_entity.id
_entity.type
_entity.pdbx_description
1 polymer ?
#
loop_
_entity_poly.entity_id
_entity_poly.type
_entity_poly.pdbx_seq_one_letter_code
_entity_poly.pdbx_strand_id
1 'polypeptide(L)'
;MARVQTKRRNPPAAPKSAAAKGAAARAAAEQEETKRREAVLRSIGRQLDEEAARRDAATAAARSPNALPLSLSTARRVRLWGRSDPNAELVEYAEAWARKIQFNTPLEIVRALAKRPHTPPMVTVAIRSDGSVESMSFVVPSGVHEVDAAIRNMVDSQRPYLPFPPALARDFDVIEIRRTWHFSDAVRLH
;
A
#
# COMPACT_ATOMS: atom_id res chain seq x y z
N MET A 1 50.55 71.22 -71.15
CA MET A 1 49.11 71.05 -70.81
C MET A 1 48.58 69.93 -71.70
N ALA A 2 47.83 68.89 -71.32
CA ALA A 2 47.11 68.46 -70.12
C ALA A 2 47.09 66.90 -70.15
N ARG A 3 47.46 66.19 -69.08
CA ARG A 3 46.66 65.69 -67.93
C ARG A 3 45.78 64.45 -68.23
N VAL A 4 46.33 63.28 -67.84
CA VAL A 4 45.76 62.18 -67.01
C VAL A 4 44.37 61.62 -67.37
N GLN A 5 44.27 60.30 -67.59
CA GLN A 5 43.52 59.40 -66.68
C GLN A 5 43.62 57.91 -67.07
N THR A 6 44.33 57.18 -66.22
CA THR A 6 44.29 55.73 -66.01
C THR A 6 42.91 55.33 -65.48
N LYS A 7 42.19 54.43 -66.15
CA LYS A 7 40.94 53.83 -65.62
C LYS A 7 41.20 52.39 -65.18
N ARG A 8 41.24 52.20 -63.85
CA ARG A 8 41.40 50.92 -63.15
C ARG A 8 40.22 49.99 -63.42
N ARG A 9 40.58 48.71 -63.56
CA ARG A 9 39.72 47.52 -63.67
C ARG A 9 39.15 47.16 -62.30
N ASN A 10 37.83 46.97 -62.20
CA ASN A 10 37.21 46.17 -61.13
C ASN A 10 35.84 45.62 -61.58
N PRO A 11 35.58 44.32 -61.41
CA PRO A 11 34.23 43.79 -61.18
C PRO A 11 34.12 43.07 -59.80
N PRO A 12 32.90 42.71 -59.36
CA PRO A 12 32.44 43.04 -58.01
C PRO A 12 32.53 41.91 -56.98
N ALA A 13 32.42 42.33 -55.73
CA ALA A 13 32.26 41.49 -54.56
C ALA A 13 30.89 40.77 -54.52
N ALA A 14 30.94 39.56 -53.96
CA ALA A 14 29.92 38.84 -53.19
C ALA A 14 29.02 37.80 -53.88
N PRO A 15 29.08 36.55 -53.36
CA PRO A 15 27.92 35.70 -53.16
C PRO A 15 27.69 35.48 -51.64
N LYS A 16 27.37 36.53 -50.87
CA LYS A 16 27.07 36.38 -49.42
C LYS A 16 25.60 36.01 -49.12
N SER A 17 24.68 36.23 -50.07
CA SER A 17 23.23 36.00 -49.89
C SER A 17 22.81 34.52 -50.06
N ALA A 18 23.48 33.77 -50.95
CA ALA A 18 23.17 32.35 -51.16
C ALA A 18 23.67 31.46 -50.00
N ALA A 19 24.82 31.79 -49.41
CA ALA A 19 25.38 31.08 -48.27
C ALA A 19 24.53 31.25 -46.99
N ALA A 20 23.96 32.44 -46.76
CA ALA A 20 23.10 32.71 -45.62
C ALA A 20 21.77 31.92 -45.68
N LYS A 21 21.17 31.79 -46.87
CA LYS A 21 19.95 30.99 -47.08
C LYS A 21 20.19 29.49 -46.85
N GLY A 22 21.34 28.97 -47.26
CA GLY A 22 21.73 27.58 -47.05
C GLY A 22 22.06 27.24 -45.58
N ALA A 23 22.48 28.21 -44.77
CA ALA A 23 22.71 28.04 -43.34
C ALA A 23 21.40 28.07 -42.54
N ALA A 24 20.46 28.96 -42.90
CA ALA A 24 19.13 29.03 -42.28
C ALA A 24 18.30 27.76 -42.51
N ALA A 25 18.37 27.17 -43.70
CA ALA A 25 17.69 25.91 -44.01
C ALA A 25 18.25 24.71 -43.23
N ARG A 26 19.56 24.67 -42.99
CA ARG A 26 20.22 23.62 -42.18
C ARG A 26 19.87 23.74 -40.69
N ALA A 27 19.88 24.96 -40.15
CA ALA A 27 19.46 25.21 -38.77
C ALA A 27 17.97 24.88 -38.53
N ALA A 28 17.09 25.14 -39.51
CA ALA A 28 15.68 24.76 -39.43
C ALA A 28 15.48 23.23 -39.44
N ALA A 29 16.28 22.49 -40.22
CA ALA A 29 16.23 21.03 -40.26
C ALA A 29 16.70 20.40 -38.93
N GLU A 30 17.77 20.91 -38.33
CA GLU A 30 18.26 20.46 -37.00
C GLU A 30 17.26 20.77 -35.87
N GLN A 31 16.58 21.93 -35.94
CA GLN A 31 15.49 22.30 -35.03
C GLN A 31 14.28 21.36 -35.15
N GLU A 32 13.99 20.87 -36.35
CA GLU A 32 12.89 19.93 -36.56
C GLU A 32 13.25 18.51 -36.06
N GLU A 33 14.49 18.08 -36.29
CA GLU A 33 14.99 16.79 -35.82
C GLU A 33 15.06 16.73 -34.28
N THR A 34 15.50 17.81 -33.62
CA THR A 34 15.50 17.92 -32.15
C THR A 34 14.08 17.89 -31.59
N LYS A 35 13.12 18.61 -32.18
CA LYS A 35 11.70 18.54 -31.80
C LYS A 35 11.11 17.14 -31.98
N ARG A 36 11.47 16.43 -33.06
CA ARG A 36 11.07 15.05 -33.30
C ARG A 36 11.65 14.11 -32.23
N ARG A 37 12.95 14.22 -31.92
CA ARG A 37 13.61 13.46 -30.85
C ARG A 37 12.98 13.73 -29.49
N GLU A 38 12.68 14.99 -29.18
CA GLU A 38 12.03 15.39 -27.93
C GLU A 38 10.56 14.92 -27.86
N ALA A 39 9.85 14.89 -28.98
CA ALA A 39 8.52 14.29 -29.06
C ALA A 39 8.55 12.78 -28.83
N VAL A 40 9.55 12.07 -29.38
CA VAL A 40 9.77 10.64 -29.15
C VAL A 40 10.08 10.37 -27.68
N LEU A 41 11.00 11.13 -27.07
CA LEU A 41 11.33 10.99 -25.63
C LEU A 41 10.11 11.22 -24.73
N ARG A 42 9.29 12.23 -25.03
CA ARG A 42 8.04 12.48 -24.30
C ARG A 42 7.01 11.36 -24.50
N SER A 43 6.96 10.75 -25.68
CA SER A 43 6.07 9.61 -25.94
C SER A 43 6.47 8.38 -25.14
N ILE A 44 7.78 8.13 -25.01
CA ILE A 44 8.34 7.03 -24.21
C ILE A 44 8.09 7.29 -22.73
N GLY A 45 8.31 8.51 -22.23
CA GLY A 45 8.01 8.88 -20.85
C GLY A 45 6.54 8.62 -20.48
N ARG A 46 5.60 9.04 -21.33
CA ARG A 46 4.17 8.76 -21.11
C ARG A 46 3.85 7.26 -21.07
N GLN A 47 4.46 6.46 -21.94
CA GLN A 47 4.26 5.00 -21.92
C GLN A 47 4.79 4.37 -20.63
N LEU A 48 5.95 4.82 -20.14
CA LEU A 48 6.54 4.32 -18.89
C LEU A 48 5.70 4.71 -17.66
N ASP A 49 5.19 5.94 -17.62
CA ASP A 49 4.31 6.41 -16.55
C ASP A 49 2.98 5.64 -16.53
N GLU A 50 2.39 5.37 -17.70
CA GLU A 50 1.20 4.53 -17.81
C GLU A 50 1.46 3.09 -17.36
N GLU A 51 2.63 2.53 -17.64
CA GLU A 51 3.01 1.18 -17.22
C GLU A 51 3.25 1.11 -15.71
N ALA A 52 3.88 2.14 -15.13
CA ALA A 52 4.05 2.28 -13.68
C ALA A 52 2.69 2.39 -12.98
N ALA A 53 1.79 3.25 -13.48
CA ALA A 53 0.43 3.38 -12.94
C ALA A 53 -0.36 2.07 -13.04
N ARG A 54 -0.19 1.29 -14.12
CA ARG A 54 -0.80 -0.05 -14.25
C ARG A 54 -0.23 -1.04 -13.24
N ARG A 55 1.08 -1.03 -12.99
CA ARG A 55 1.70 -1.88 -11.96
C ARG A 55 1.22 -1.51 -10.56
N ASP A 56 1.14 -0.22 -10.26
CA ASP A 56 0.65 0.28 -8.98
C ASP A 56 -0.82 -0.08 -8.78
N ALA A 57 -1.66 0.07 -9.80
CA ALA A 57 -3.06 -0.34 -9.77
C ALA A 57 -3.23 -1.85 -9.59
N ALA A 58 -2.42 -2.67 -10.26
CA ALA A 58 -2.43 -4.12 -10.09
C ALA A 58 -2.00 -4.54 -8.67
N THR A 59 -0.99 -3.86 -8.12
CA THR A 59 -0.51 -4.09 -6.74
C THR A 59 -1.56 -3.65 -5.71
N ALA A 60 -2.23 -2.53 -5.94
CA ALA A 60 -3.32 -2.05 -5.09
C ALA A 60 -4.55 -2.98 -5.16
N ALA A 61 -4.89 -3.49 -6.34
CA ALA A 61 -5.96 -4.48 -6.51
C ALA A 61 -5.64 -5.80 -5.78
N ALA A 62 -4.38 -6.26 -5.81
CA ALA A 62 -3.94 -7.46 -5.08
C ALA A 62 -3.99 -7.29 -3.55
N ARG A 63 -3.89 -6.05 -3.04
CA ARG A 63 -4.04 -5.74 -1.59
C ARG A 63 -5.51 -5.60 -1.16
N SER A 64 -6.47 -5.64 -2.08
CA SER A 64 -7.88 -5.55 -1.72
C SER A 64 -8.29 -6.82 -0.97
N PRO A 65 -8.94 -6.71 0.21
CA PRO A 65 -9.40 -7.87 0.94
C PRO A 65 -10.38 -8.66 0.07
N ASN A 66 -10.15 -9.96 -0.04
CA ASN A 66 -10.95 -10.85 -0.86
C ASN A 66 -12.40 -10.85 -0.33
N ALA A 67 -13.32 -10.15 -1.00
CA ALA A 67 -14.70 -9.97 -0.57
C ALA A 67 -15.62 -11.17 -0.89
N LEU A 68 -15.03 -12.32 -1.25
CA LEU A 68 -15.79 -13.54 -1.49
C LEU A 68 -16.44 -14.04 -0.18
N PRO A 69 -17.69 -14.52 -0.21
CA PRO A 69 -18.31 -15.14 0.96
C PRO A 69 -17.47 -16.33 1.44
N LEU A 70 -17.44 -16.56 2.75
CA LEU A 70 -16.57 -17.55 3.41
C LEU A 70 -16.60 -18.93 2.74
N SER A 71 -17.76 -19.34 2.24
CA SER A 71 -18.01 -20.63 1.56
C SER A 71 -17.36 -20.77 0.18
N LEU A 72 -17.03 -19.65 -0.48
CA LEU A 72 -16.37 -19.60 -1.80
C LEU A 72 -14.91 -19.13 -1.70
N SER A 73 -14.43 -18.87 -0.48
CA SER A 73 -13.05 -18.48 -0.23
C SER A 73 -12.14 -19.68 -0.43
N THR A 74 -11.21 -19.59 -1.39
CA THR A 74 -10.12 -20.58 -1.57
C THR A 74 -8.99 -20.39 -0.56
N ALA A 75 -9.13 -19.44 0.37
CA ALA A 75 -8.09 -19.12 1.36
C ALA A 75 -7.93 -20.29 2.35
N ARG A 76 -6.67 -20.64 2.62
CA ARG A 76 -6.33 -21.66 3.61
C ARG A 76 -6.57 -21.10 5.00
N ARG A 77 -7.68 -21.50 5.62
CA ARG A 77 -8.16 -21.02 6.91
C ARG A 77 -7.86 -22.01 8.02
N VAL A 78 -7.41 -21.49 9.16
CA VAL A 78 -7.29 -22.26 10.40
C VAL A 78 -7.97 -21.53 11.54
N ARG A 79 -8.54 -22.31 12.47
CA ARG A 79 -9.21 -21.81 13.66
C ARG A 79 -8.41 -22.19 14.89
N LEU A 80 -7.99 -21.20 15.66
CA LEU A 80 -7.36 -21.42 16.96
C LEU A 80 -8.37 -21.14 18.07
N TRP A 81 -8.87 -22.20 18.68
CA TRP A 81 -9.75 -22.13 19.83
C TRP A 81 -8.95 -22.38 21.10
N GLY A 82 -8.91 -21.40 22.01
CA GLY A 82 -8.05 -21.48 23.19
C GLY A 82 -6.57 -21.39 22.82
N ARG A 83 -5.70 -22.02 23.61
CA ARG A 83 -4.24 -21.78 23.60
C ARG A 83 -3.38 -22.99 23.20
N SER A 84 -3.99 -24.05 22.67
CA SER A 84 -3.27 -25.26 22.29
C SER A 84 -3.63 -25.66 20.88
N ASP A 85 -2.60 -25.95 20.09
CA ASP A 85 -2.68 -26.51 18.74
C ASP A 85 -1.37 -27.28 18.47
N PRO A 86 -1.37 -28.33 17.64
CA PRO A 86 -0.14 -29.01 17.23
C PRO A 86 0.86 -28.09 16.51
N ASN A 87 0.39 -27.00 15.88
CA ASN A 87 1.23 -26.03 15.22
C ASN A 87 1.71 -24.95 16.22
N ALA A 88 2.97 -25.04 16.64
CA ALA A 88 3.57 -24.09 17.59
C ALA A 88 3.57 -22.65 17.07
N GLU A 89 3.85 -22.43 15.78
CA GLU A 89 3.88 -21.09 15.16
C GLU A 89 2.51 -20.41 15.21
N LEU A 90 1.43 -21.19 15.02
CA LEU A 90 0.06 -20.71 15.13
C LEU A 90 -0.24 -20.22 16.56
N VAL A 91 0.17 -21.00 17.56
CA VAL A 91 0.00 -20.65 18.97
C VAL A 91 0.81 -19.41 19.32
N GLU A 92 2.08 -19.36 18.94
CA GLU A 92 2.96 -18.22 19.20
C GLU A 92 2.47 -16.94 18.56
N TYR A 93 2.00 -17.02 17.31
CA TYR A 93 1.40 -15.88 16.63
C TYR A 93 0.16 -15.35 17.36
N ALA A 94 -0.75 -16.24 17.76
CA ALA A 94 -1.96 -15.85 18.48
C ALA A 94 -1.65 -15.27 19.88
N GLU A 95 -0.61 -15.78 20.54
CA GLU A 95 -0.11 -15.20 21.80
C GLU A 95 0.53 -13.84 21.62
N ALA A 96 1.29 -13.63 20.55
CA ALA A 96 1.85 -12.32 20.21
C ALA A 96 0.73 -11.30 19.92
N TRP A 97 -0.29 -11.71 19.16
CA TRP A 97 -1.49 -10.90 18.92
C TRP A 97 -2.21 -10.53 20.23
N ALA A 98 -2.48 -11.53 21.08
CA ALA A 98 -3.17 -11.31 22.35
C ALA A 98 -2.35 -10.39 23.28
N ARG A 99 -1.02 -10.57 23.34
CA ARG A 99 -0.12 -9.69 24.11
C ARG A 99 -0.14 -8.26 23.57
N LYS A 100 -0.13 -8.07 22.25
CA LYS A 100 -0.22 -6.72 21.66
C LYS A 100 -1.45 -5.98 22.16
N ILE A 101 -2.61 -6.64 22.17
CA ILE A 101 -3.85 -6.07 22.70
C ILE A 101 -3.72 -5.73 24.18
N GLN A 102 -3.24 -6.68 24.98
CA GLN A 102 -3.14 -6.53 26.43
C GLN A 102 -2.21 -5.38 26.85
N PHE A 103 -1.08 -5.19 26.17
CA PHE A 103 -0.10 -4.16 26.51
C PHE A 103 -0.44 -2.77 25.96
N ASN A 104 -1.12 -2.69 24.81
CA ASN A 104 -1.41 -1.39 24.17
C ASN A 104 -2.83 -0.88 24.48
N THR A 105 -3.55 -1.50 25.40
CA THR A 105 -4.86 -1.00 25.84
C THR A 105 -4.70 -0.01 27.00
N PRO A 106 -5.21 1.24 26.89
CA PRO A 106 -5.12 2.21 27.98
C PRO A 106 -5.84 1.74 29.25
N LEU A 107 -5.16 1.82 30.41
CA LEU A 107 -5.70 1.37 31.71
C LEU A 107 -7.01 2.05 32.08
N GLU A 108 -7.17 3.34 31.75
CA GLU A 108 -8.39 4.09 32.03
C GLU A 108 -9.61 3.53 31.29
N ILE A 109 -9.42 3.05 30.05
CA ILE A 109 -10.48 2.38 29.29
C ILE A 109 -10.83 1.06 29.97
N VAL A 110 -9.84 0.23 30.31
CA VAL A 110 -10.09 -1.05 30.99
C VAL A 110 -10.88 -0.85 32.28
N ARG A 111 -10.46 0.09 33.13
CA ARG A 111 -11.14 0.38 34.40
C ARG A 111 -12.57 0.87 34.19
N ALA A 112 -12.81 1.68 33.17
CA ALA A 112 -14.16 2.14 32.83
C ALA A 112 -15.07 0.96 32.41
N LEU A 113 -14.55 0.02 31.63
CA LEU A 113 -15.29 -1.19 31.23
C LEU A 113 -15.51 -2.15 32.40
N ALA A 114 -14.50 -2.35 33.26
CA ALA A 114 -14.56 -3.24 34.42
C ALA A 114 -15.63 -2.82 35.45
N LYS A 115 -15.93 -1.52 35.55
CA LYS A 115 -17.01 -1.00 36.42
C LYS A 115 -18.41 -1.33 35.94
N ARG A 116 -18.58 -1.75 34.69
CA ARG A 116 -19.89 -2.06 34.11
C ARG A 116 -20.15 -3.55 34.30
N PRO A 117 -21.28 -3.97 34.88
CA PRO A 117 -21.64 -5.38 34.93
C PRO A 117 -21.81 -5.91 33.51
N HIS A 118 -20.99 -6.89 33.11
CA HIS A 118 -21.04 -7.50 31.79
C HIS A 118 -20.62 -8.97 31.85
N THR A 119 -21.08 -9.75 30.88
CA THR A 119 -20.58 -11.12 30.66
C THR A 119 -19.24 -11.04 29.92
N PRO A 120 -18.22 -11.84 30.27
CA PRO A 120 -16.97 -11.91 29.51
C PRO A 120 -17.25 -12.26 28.03
N PRO A 121 -17.04 -11.34 27.08
CA PRO A 121 -17.40 -11.60 25.70
C PRO A 121 -16.38 -12.55 25.06
N MET A 122 -16.89 -13.48 24.25
CA MET A 122 -16.06 -14.38 23.45
C MET A 122 -16.04 -13.88 22.00
N VAL A 123 -14.85 -13.56 21.52
CA VAL A 123 -14.65 -12.87 20.24
C VAL A 123 -13.74 -13.70 19.37
N THR A 124 -14.11 -13.81 18.09
CA THR A 124 -13.25 -14.35 17.03
C THR A 124 -12.78 -13.21 16.14
N VAL A 125 -11.46 -13.13 15.94
CA VAL A 125 -10.83 -12.18 15.03
C VAL A 125 -10.12 -12.96 13.92
N ALA A 126 -10.48 -12.70 12.68
CA ALA A 126 -9.84 -13.29 11.50
C ALA A 126 -8.75 -12.34 10.99
N ILE A 127 -7.51 -12.81 11.00
CA ILE A 127 -6.33 -12.05 10.56
C ILE A 127 -5.78 -12.71 9.30
N ARG A 128 -5.43 -11.92 8.28
CA ARG A 128 -4.83 -12.38 7.03
C ARG A 128 -3.31 -12.47 7.16
N SER A 129 -2.68 -13.18 6.23
CA SER A 129 -1.23 -13.39 6.20
C SER A 129 -0.39 -12.10 6.10
N ASP A 130 -0.97 -11.01 5.60
CA ASP A 130 -0.35 -9.68 5.55
C ASP A 130 -0.51 -8.87 6.86
N GLY A 131 -1.18 -9.43 7.88
CA GLY A 131 -1.46 -8.77 9.16
C GLY A 131 -2.69 -7.87 9.16
N SER A 132 -3.45 -7.80 8.06
CA SER A 132 -4.74 -7.11 8.02
C SER A 132 -5.81 -7.95 8.74
N VAL A 133 -6.75 -7.29 9.43
CA VAL A 133 -7.91 -8.00 10.00
C VAL A 133 -8.97 -8.09 8.92
N GLU A 134 -9.38 -9.30 8.60
CA GLU A 134 -10.43 -9.58 7.64
C GLU A 134 -11.83 -9.38 8.23
N SER A 135 -12.07 -9.93 9.41
CA SER A 135 -13.36 -9.84 10.09
C SER A 135 -13.23 -10.03 11.60
N MET A 136 -14.27 -9.60 12.32
CA MET A 136 -14.40 -9.78 13.76
C MET A 136 -15.86 -10.12 14.08
N SER A 137 -16.07 -11.16 14.87
CA SER A 137 -17.41 -11.61 15.28
C SER A 137 -17.47 -11.92 16.77
N PHE A 138 -18.58 -11.57 17.40
CA PHE A 138 -18.89 -11.95 18.78
C PHE A 138 -19.60 -13.29 18.78
N VAL A 139 -18.98 -14.31 19.36
CA VAL A 139 -19.63 -15.61 19.59
C VAL A 139 -20.53 -15.52 20.82
N VAL A 140 -20.07 -14.81 21.85
CA VAL A 140 -20.87 -14.42 23.01
C VAL A 140 -20.65 -12.92 23.21
N PRO A 141 -21.69 -12.07 23.05
CA PRO A 141 -21.59 -10.64 23.31
C PRO A 141 -21.51 -10.38 24.82
N SER A 142 -21.04 -9.20 25.21
CA SER A 142 -20.90 -8.85 26.63
C SER A 142 -22.23 -8.53 27.34
N GLY A 143 -23.29 -8.28 26.55
CA GLY A 143 -24.57 -7.76 27.03
C GLY A 143 -24.57 -6.23 27.22
N VAL A 144 -23.43 -5.56 27.03
CA VAL A 144 -23.28 -4.10 27.15
C VAL A 144 -22.69 -3.54 25.86
N HIS A 145 -23.49 -2.78 25.11
CA HIS A 145 -23.09 -2.24 23.80
C HIS A 145 -21.76 -1.47 23.84
N GLU A 146 -21.53 -0.73 24.91
CA GLU A 146 -20.33 0.08 25.09
C GLU A 146 -19.07 -0.76 25.30
N VAL A 147 -19.19 -1.93 25.94
CA VAL A 147 -18.10 -2.90 26.09
C VAL A 147 -17.79 -3.53 24.73
N ASP A 148 -18.82 -3.96 23.99
CA ASP A 148 -18.64 -4.54 22.66
C ASP A 148 -18.04 -3.53 21.67
N ALA A 149 -18.47 -2.26 21.72
CA ALA A 149 -17.91 -1.19 20.92
C ALA A 149 -16.44 -0.90 21.28
N ALA A 150 -16.11 -0.89 22.56
CA ALA A 150 -14.73 -0.70 23.01
C ALA A 150 -13.81 -1.82 22.51
N ILE A 151 -14.26 -3.08 22.50
CA ILE A 151 -13.48 -4.20 21.95
C ILE A 151 -13.22 -4.00 20.46
N ARG A 152 -14.23 -3.60 19.67
CA ARG A 152 -14.05 -3.30 18.24
C ARG A 152 -12.99 -2.21 18.04
N ASN A 153 -13.07 -1.14 18.83
CA ASN A 153 -12.12 -0.03 18.78
C ASN A 153 -10.70 -0.46 19.21
N MET A 154 -10.56 -1.35 20.20
CA MET A 154 -9.26 -1.89 20.62
C MET A 154 -8.60 -2.72 19.50
N VAL A 155 -9.37 -3.55 18.80
CA VAL A 155 -8.87 -4.34 17.67
C VAL A 155 -8.49 -3.42 16.51
N ASP A 156 -9.33 -2.43 16.19
CA ASP A 156 -9.11 -1.53 15.06
C ASP A 156 -7.91 -0.57 15.29
N SER A 157 -7.81 0.02 16.48
CA SER A 157 -6.73 0.96 16.85
C SER A 157 -5.34 0.34 16.86
N GLN A 158 -5.23 -0.98 16.85
CA GLN A 158 -3.96 -1.70 16.86
C GLN A 158 -3.57 -2.30 15.50
N ARG A 159 -4.34 -1.98 14.45
CA ARG A 159 -3.98 -2.32 13.07
C ARG A 159 -2.79 -1.49 12.58
N PRO A 160 -1.95 -2.05 11.69
CA PRO A 160 -1.94 -3.46 11.27
C PRO A 160 -1.31 -4.38 12.33
N TYR A 161 -1.66 -5.67 12.29
CA TYR A 161 -1.00 -6.70 13.09
C TYR A 161 0.26 -7.22 12.40
N LEU A 162 1.04 -8.05 13.10
CA LEU A 162 2.25 -8.64 12.54
C LEU A 162 1.88 -9.52 11.33
N PRO A 163 2.56 -9.41 10.18
CA PRO A 163 2.40 -10.39 9.10
C PRO A 163 2.76 -11.79 9.58
N PHE A 164 2.22 -12.81 8.92
CA PHE A 164 2.49 -14.19 9.30
C PHE A 164 3.97 -14.53 9.05
N PRO A 165 4.65 -15.21 9.99
CA PRO A 165 5.97 -15.77 9.74
C PRO A 165 5.95 -16.67 8.49
N PRO A 166 7.07 -16.79 7.74
CA PRO A 166 7.09 -17.57 6.51
C PRO A 166 6.61 -19.01 6.66
N ALA A 167 6.85 -19.66 7.80
CA ALA A 167 6.35 -21.00 8.10
C ALA A 167 4.81 -21.04 8.16
N LEU A 168 4.20 -20.06 8.82
CA LEU A 168 2.76 -19.96 8.99
C LEU A 168 2.06 -19.51 7.69
N ALA A 169 2.65 -18.55 6.97
CA ALA A 169 2.14 -18.06 5.68
C ALA A 169 2.20 -19.12 4.56
N ARG A 170 3.08 -20.12 4.70
CA ARG A 170 3.14 -21.26 3.78
C ARG A 170 1.92 -22.15 3.88
N ASP A 171 1.28 -22.24 5.04
CA ASP A 171 0.18 -23.16 5.27
C ASP A 171 -1.18 -22.45 5.34
N PHE A 172 -1.20 -21.21 5.83
CA PHE A 172 -2.42 -20.47 6.08
C PHE A 172 -2.39 -19.06 5.49
N ASP A 173 -3.52 -18.67 4.90
CA ASP A 173 -3.77 -17.33 4.40
C ASP A 173 -4.57 -16.51 5.42
N VAL A 174 -5.34 -17.17 6.29
CA VAL A 174 -6.18 -16.54 7.32
C VAL A 174 -6.21 -17.39 8.60
N ILE A 175 -6.06 -16.72 9.74
CA ILE A 175 -6.15 -17.33 11.07
C ILE A 175 -7.31 -16.70 11.83
N GLU A 176 -8.23 -17.54 12.29
CA GLU A 176 -9.35 -17.16 13.16
C GLU A 176 -8.98 -17.42 14.62
N ILE A 177 -8.64 -16.36 15.35
CA ILE A 177 -8.25 -16.44 16.76
C ILE A 177 -9.49 -16.19 17.63
N ARG A 178 -9.89 -17.18 18.43
CA ARG A 178 -10.99 -17.03 19.39
C ARG A 178 -10.46 -16.86 20.81
N ARG A 179 -10.84 -15.77 21.49
CA ARG A 179 -10.48 -15.51 22.89
C ARG A 179 -11.67 -15.03 23.70
N THR A 180 -11.67 -15.38 24.99
CA THR A 180 -12.57 -14.78 25.98
C THR A 180 -11.90 -13.56 26.58
N TRP A 181 -12.59 -12.42 26.55
CA TRP A 181 -12.08 -11.15 27.04
C TRP A 181 -12.53 -10.92 28.48
N HIS A 182 -11.58 -10.60 29.34
CA HIS A 182 -11.83 -10.22 30.73
C HIS A 182 -11.27 -8.82 30.99
N PHE A 183 -12.08 -7.97 31.61
CA PHE A 183 -11.70 -6.62 32.00
C PHE A 183 -11.68 -6.52 33.52
N SER A 184 -10.50 -6.26 34.09
CA SER A 184 -10.32 -5.96 35.50
C SER A 184 -9.41 -4.73 35.66
N ASP A 185 -8.27 -4.86 36.34
CA ASP A 185 -7.22 -3.82 36.36
C ASP A 185 -6.46 -3.75 35.02
N ALA A 186 -6.49 -4.84 34.25
CA ALA A 186 -5.96 -4.95 32.90
C ALA A 186 -6.94 -5.77 32.04
N VAL A 187 -6.83 -5.63 30.72
CA VAL A 187 -7.52 -6.54 29.80
C VAL A 187 -6.73 -7.85 29.74
N ARG A 188 -7.43 -8.99 29.77
CA ARG A 188 -6.84 -10.33 29.62
C ARG A 188 -7.63 -11.13 28.59
N LEU A 189 -6.92 -11.78 27.69
CA LEU A 189 -7.49 -12.63 26.64
C LEU A 189 -7.15 -14.08 26.97
N HIS A 190 -8.16 -14.91 27.21
CA HIS A 190 -8.02 -16.33 27.54
C HIS A 190 -8.25 -17.22 26.31
#